data_AF-A0A9D5A761-F1
#
_entry.id   AF-A0A9D5A761-F1
#
_cell.length_a   1.000
_cell.length_b   1.000
_cell.length_c   1.000
_cell.angle_alpha   90.00
_cell.angle_beta   90.00
_cell.angle_gamma   90.00
#
_symmetry.space_group_name_H-M   'P 1'
#
loop_
_entity.id
_entity.type
_entity.pdbx_description
1 polymer ?
#
loop_
_entity_poly.entity_id
_entity_poly.type
_entity_poly.pdbx_seq_one_letter_code
_entity_poly.pdbx_strand_id
1 'polypeptide(L)'
;MGLQTIWSFVLALLDAYAVVRKKVLHNPVLVSLYLVGDWVTATLSLAAACSSAGITVLYFNDLGHCHFGKECRKYQISVACAFLSWIPISISSLIMLWLLAAG
;
A
#
# COMPACT_ATOMS: atom_id res chain seq x y z
N MET A 1 3.32 7.98 -0.18
CA MET A 1 2.09 7.59 0.56
C MET A 1 0.86 8.43 0.22
N GLY A 2 0.97 9.67 -0.30
CA GLY A 2 -0.24 10.43 -0.71
C GLY A 2 -1.04 9.79 -1.86
N LEU A 3 -0.36 9.18 -2.84
CA LEU A 3 -1.04 8.46 -3.92
C LEU A 3 -1.79 7.23 -3.41
N GLN A 4 -1.19 6.51 -2.45
CA GLN A 4 -1.80 5.37 -1.77
C GLN A 4 -3.12 5.77 -1.08
N THR A 5 -3.13 6.89 -0.35
CA THR A 5 -4.34 7.35 0.36
C THR A 5 -5.42 7.83 -0.60
N ILE A 6 -5.06 8.53 -1.68
CA ILE A 6 -6.01 8.94 -2.72
C ILE A 6 -6.59 7.69 -3.41
N TRP A 7 -5.76 6.70 -3.74
CA TRP A 7 -6.19 5.45 -4.35
C TRP A 7 -7.16 4.68 -3.45
N SER A 8 -6.81 4.47 -2.18
CA SER A 8 -7.70 3.83 -1.21
C SER A 8 -9.02 4.58 -1.02
N PHE A 9 -9.01 5.91 -1.08
CA PHE A 9 -10.23 6.71 -1.00
C PHE A 9 -11.13 6.54 -2.23
N VAL A 10 -10.54 6.52 -3.44
CA VAL A 10 -11.27 6.24 -4.68
C VAL A 10 -11.89 4.84 -4.63
N LEU A 11 -11.14 3.83 -4.18
CA LEU A 11 -11.65 2.46 -4.04
C LEU A 11 -12.79 2.38 -3.03
N ALA A 12 -12.69 3.06 -1.88
CA ALA A 12 -13.75 3.10 -0.87
C ALA A 12 -15.04 3.75 -1.40
N LEU A 13 -14.93 4.82 -2.19
CA LEU A 13 -16.09 5.44 -2.84
C LEU A 13 -16.72 4.52 -3.88
N LEU A 14 -15.90 3.80 -4.67
CA LEU A 14 -16.38 2.85 -5.66
C LEU A 14 -17.13 1.69 -5.01
N ASP A 15 -16.61 1.16 -3.91
CA ASP A 15 -17.22 0.07 -3.15
C ASP A 15 -18.55 0.50 -2.52
N ALA A 16 -18.57 1.69 -1.88
CA ALA A 16 -19.81 2.28 -1.37
C ALA A 16 -20.85 2.49 -2.49
N TYR A 17 -20.42 2.94 -3.67
CA TYR A 17 -21.30 3.08 -4.83
C TYR A 17 -21.86 1.73 -5.29
N ALA A 18 -21.04 0.67 -5.31
CA ALA A 18 -21.46 -0.68 -5.67
C ALA A 18 -22.50 -1.25 -4.70
N VAL A 19 -22.27 -1.08 -3.39
CA VAL A 19 -23.18 -1.50 -2.32
C VAL A 19 -24.52 -0.75 -2.44
N VAL A 20 -24.50 0.57 -2.63
CA VAL A 20 -25.71 1.39 -2.77
C VAL A 20 -26.52 1.00 -4.02
N ARG A 21 -25.83 0.67 -5.12
CA ARG A 21 -26.48 0.23 -6.36
C ARG A 21 -26.90 -1.24 -6.35
N LYS A 22 -26.56 -2.02 -5.32
CA LYS A 22 -26.75 -3.49 -5.23
C LYS A 22 -26.36 -4.24 -6.50
N LYS A 23 -25.39 -3.71 -7.25
CA LYS A 23 -24.87 -4.37 -8.45
C LYS A 23 -23.61 -5.12 -8.05
N VAL A 24 -23.64 -6.44 -8.24
CA VAL A 24 -22.44 -7.27 -8.17
C VAL A 24 -21.50 -6.80 -9.28
N LEU A 25 -20.27 -6.41 -8.92
CA LEU A 25 -19.21 -6.04 -9.85
C LEU A 25 -18.76 -7.29 -10.63
N HIS A 26 -19.55 -7.71 -11.62
CA HIS A 26 -19.19 -8.79 -12.53
C HIS A 26 -18.64 -8.27 -13.86
N ASN A 27 -18.29 -6.98 -13.93
CA ASN A 27 -17.63 -6.42 -15.12
C ASN A 27 -16.13 -6.75 -15.06
N PRO A 28 -15.62 -7.66 -15.90
CA PRO A 28 -14.22 -8.10 -15.86
C PRO A 28 -13.24 -6.94 -16.10
N VAL A 29 -13.67 -5.91 -16.85
CA VAL A 29 -12.88 -4.69 -17.09
C VAL A 29 -12.60 -3.93 -15.78
N LEU A 30 -13.58 -3.87 -14.88
CA LEU A 30 -13.43 -3.12 -13.63
C LEU A 30 -12.58 -3.89 -12.60
N VAL A 31 -12.72 -5.22 -12.57
CA VAL A 31 -11.87 -6.12 -11.76
C VAL A 31 -10.42 -6.07 -12.25
N SER A 32 -10.19 -6.06 -13.56
CA SER A 32 -8.86 -5.92 -14.15
C SER A 32 -8.22 -4.56 -13.82
N LEU A 33 -8.99 -3.47 -13.88
CA LEU A 33 -8.51 -2.14 -13.50
C LEU A 33 -8.09 -2.08 -12.02
N TYR A 34 -8.88 -2.69 -11.13
CA TYR A 34 -8.57 -2.78 -9.70
C TYR A 34 -7.28 -3.56 -9.47
N LEU A 35 -7.14 -4.73 -10.12
CA LEU A 35 -5.94 -5.57 -10.03
C LEU A 35 -4.67 -4.79 -10.42
N VAL A 36 -4.67 -4.14 -11.59
CA VAL A 36 -3.52 -3.38 -12.07
C VAL A 36 -3.21 -2.21 -11.14
N GLY A 37 -4.23 -1.48 -10.68
CA GLY A 37 -4.04 -0.32 -9.81
C GLY A 37 -3.50 -0.67 -8.43
N ASP A 38 -4.02 -1.73 -7.80
CA ASP A 38 -3.49 -2.22 -6.52
C ASP A 38 -2.08 -2.78 -6.67
N TRP A 39 -1.79 -3.46 -7.78
CA TRP A 39 -0.45 -4.01 -8.03
C TRP A 39 0.61 -2.91 -8.23
N VAL A 40 0.29 -1.88 -9.03
CA VAL A 40 1.16 -0.70 -9.21
C VAL A 40 1.37 0.01 -7.88
N THR A 41 0.29 0.24 -7.13
CA THR A 41 0.36 0.95 -5.85
C THR A 41 1.15 0.15 -4.80
N ALA A 42 0.98 -1.17 -4.74
CA ALA A 42 1.76 -2.06 -3.88
C ALA A 42 3.25 -1.99 -4.19
N THR A 43 3.62 -2.05 -5.48
CA THR A 43 5.02 -2.01 -5.91
C THR A 43 5.66 -0.67 -5.55
N LEU A 44 4.96 0.43 -5.80
CA LEU A 44 5.45 1.78 -5.49
C LEU A 44 5.60 2.00 -3.98
N SER A 45 4.68 1.46 -3.18
CA SER A 45 4.70 1.53 -1.72
C SER A 45 5.86 0.72 -1.12
N LEU A 46 6.12 -0.48 -1.66
CA LEU A 46 7.27 -1.30 -1.31
C LEU A 46 8.59 -0.60 -1.64
N ALA A 47 8.70 -0.04 -2.85
CA ALA A 47 9.89 0.70 -3.27
C ALA A 47 10.17 1.89 -2.33
N ALA A 48 9.13 2.64 -1.96
CA ALA A 48 9.25 3.74 -1.01
C ALA A 48 9.64 3.27 0.40
N ALA A 49 9.07 2.16 0.88
CA ALA A 49 9.39 1.57 2.18
C ALA A 49 10.85 1.06 2.23
N CYS A 50 11.31 0.34 1.19
CA CYS A 50 12.68 -0.14 1.05
C CYS A 50 13.69 1.01 0.97
N SER A 51 13.39 2.07 0.20
CA SER A 51 14.23 3.26 0.12
C SER A 51 14.35 3.96 1.48
N SER A 52 13.22 4.08 2.20
CA SER A 52 13.21 4.70 3.53
C SER A 52 13.98 3.86 4.56
N ALA A 53 13.89 2.52 4.49
CA ALA A 53 14.62 1.60 5.35
C ALA A 53 16.13 1.63 5.13
N GLY A 54 16.59 1.78 3.88
CA GLY A 54 18.02 1.93 3.57
C GLY A 54 18.61 3.17 4.26
N ILE A 55 17.88 4.28 4.27
CA ILE A 55 18.28 5.51 4.99
C ILE A 55 18.32 5.25 6.50
N THR A 56 17.35 4.51 7.05
CA THR A 56 17.34 4.13 8.47
C THR A 56 18.59 3.32 8.83
N VAL A 57 18.96 2.33 8.03
CA VAL A 57 20.17 1.51 8.29
C VAL A 57 21.43 2.40 8.22
N LEU A 58 21.55 3.27 7.23
CA LEU A 58 22.70 4.18 7.12
C LEU A 58 22.82 5.11 8.35
N TYR A 59 21.71 5.67 8.81
CA TYR A 59 21.68 6.61 9.94
C TYR A 59 21.96 5.95 11.29
N PHE A 60 21.39 4.75 11.51
CA PHE A 60 21.52 4.04 12.79
C PHE A 60 22.78 3.18 12.88
N ASN A 61 23.20 2.55 11.79
CA ASN A 61 24.30 1.58 11.78
C ASN A 61 25.65 2.22 11.47
N ASP A 62 25.69 3.16 10.52
CA ASP A 62 26.96 3.65 9.95
C ASP A 62 27.39 4.99 10.57
N LEU A 63 26.43 5.91 10.72
CA LEU A 63 26.72 7.25 11.21
C LEU A 63 26.75 7.33 12.73
N GLY A 64 26.07 6.45 13.48
CA GLY A 64 26.07 6.41 14.96
C GLY A 64 25.58 7.67 15.70
N HIS A 65 25.36 8.77 14.98
CA HIS A 65 25.03 10.09 15.51
C HIS A 65 23.52 10.31 15.54
N CYS A 66 22.77 9.50 16.29
CA CYS A 66 21.40 9.85 16.66
C CYS A 66 21.35 10.73 17.91
N HIS A 67 21.90 11.95 17.78
CA HIS A 67 21.85 12.99 18.82
C HIS A 67 20.40 13.40 19.16
N PHE A 68 19.46 13.16 18.21
CA PHE A 68 18.01 13.33 18.38
C PHE A 68 17.30 11.98 18.56
N GLY A 69 17.64 11.20 19.60
CA GLY A 69 17.11 9.84 19.82
C GLY A 69 15.58 9.69 19.79
N LYS A 70 14.81 10.77 20.01
CA LYS A 70 13.34 10.77 19.87
C LYS A 70 12.87 10.82 18.41
N GLU A 71 13.52 11.61 17.55
CA GLU A 71 13.15 11.74 16.13
C GLU A 71 13.60 10.50 15.32
N CYS A 72 14.76 9.96 15.67
CA CYS A 72 15.30 8.71 15.12
C CYS A 72 14.31 7.54 15.29
N ARG A 73 13.77 7.38 16.51
CA ARG A 73 12.82 6.32 16.83
C ARG A 73 11.46 6.52 16.14
N LYS A 74 10.99 7.77 16.01
CA LYS A 74 9.77 8.08 15.24
C LYS A 74 9.95 7.71 13.76
N TYR A 75 11.10 8.01 13.16
CA TYR A 75 11.39 7.66 11.78
C TYR A 75 11.40 6.14 11.59
N GLN A 76 12.06 5.39 12.47
CA GLN A 76 12.07 3.92 12.42
C GLN A 76 10.66 3.31 12.53
N ILE A 77 9.83 3.83 13.45
CA ILE A 77 8.43 3.40 13.60
C ILE A 77 7.63 3.73 12.33
N SER A 78 7.85 4.91 11.73
CA SER A 78 7.19 5.31 10.49
C SER A 78 7.52 4.37 9.33
N VAL A 79 8.79 3.96 9.19
CA VAL A 79 9.21 2.99 8.18
C VAL A 79 8.57 1.62 8.44
N ALA A 80 8.51 1.17 9.69
CA ALA A 80 7.83 -0.08 10.04
C ALA A 80 6.32 -0.04 9.71
N CYS A 81 5.64 1.07 10.03
CA CYS A 81 4.25 1.28 9.65
C CYS A 81 4.04 1.28 8.14
N ALA A 82 5.00 1.81 7.36
CA ALA A 82 4.93 1.76 5.90
C ALA A 82 4.97 0.31 5.39
N PHE A 83 5.86 -0.55 5.92
CA PHE A 83 5.87 -1.97 5.60
C PHE A 83 4.58 -2.69 6.02
N LEU A 84 4.05 -2.40 7.21
CA LEU A 84 2.80 -2.99 7.67
C LEU A 84 1.62 -2.56 6.78
N SER A 85 1.62 -1.31 6.30
CA SER A 85 0.58 -0.82 5.40
C SER A 85 0.61 -1.49 4.03
N TRP A 86 1.78 -1.97 3.58
CA TRP A 86 1.96 -2.66 2.29
C TRP A 86 1.29 -4.05 2.23
N ILE A 87 1.34 -4.80 3.33
CA ILE A 87 0.80 -6.18 3.45
C ILE A 87 -0.68 -6.28 3.00
N PRO A 88 -1.62 -5.48 3.52
CA PRO A 88 -3.03 -5.60 3.13
C PRO A 88 -3.29 -5.26 1.65
N ILE A 89 -2.53 -4.34 1.05
CA ILE A 89 -2.68 -4.03 -0.40
C ILE A 89 -2.21 -5.22 -1.24
N SER A 90 -1.12 -5.87 -0.83
CA SER A 90 -0.63 -7.07 -1.49
C SER A 90 -1.67 -8.20 -1.43
N ILE A 91 -2.29 -8.42 -0.26
CA ILE A 91 -3.36 -9.40 -0.07
C ILE A 91 -4.58 -9.05 -0.95
N SER A 92 -4.99 -7.78 -1.00
CA SER A 92 -6.10 -7.34 -1.87
C SER A 92 -5.85 -7.65 -3.34
N SER A 93 -4.64 -7.39 -3.83
CA SER A 93 -4.26 -7.65 -5.22
C SER A 93 -4.31 -9.14 -5.57
N LEU A 94 -3.89 -10.01 -4.63
CA LEU A 94 -3.94 -11.46 -4.79
C LEU A 94 -5.37 -11.99 -4.82
N ILE A 95 -6.24 -11.51 -3.92
CA ILE A 95 -7.65 -11.91 -3.88
C ILE A 95 -8.35 -11.53 -5.19
N MET A 96 -8.08 -10.33 -5.72
CA MET A 96 -8.67 -9.87 -6.97
C MET A 96 -8.15 -10.62 -8.20
N LEU A 97 -6.87 -11.00 -8.19
CA LEU A 97 -6.29 -11.89 -9.21
C LEU A 97 -6.97 -13.25 -9.19
N TRP A 98 -7.16 -13.83 -8.01
CA TRP A 98 -7.89 -15.08 -7.83
C TRP A 98 -9.34 -14.98 -8.29
N LEU A 99 -10.02 -13.87 -7.99
CA LEU A 99 -11.41 -13.63 -8.40
C LEU A 99 -11.52 -13.52 -9.94
N LEU A 100 -10.54 -12.89 -10.60
CA LEU A 100 -10.48 -12.81 -12.06
C LEU A 100 -10.16 -14.17 -12.70
N ALA A 101 -9.35 -15.00 -12.06
CA ALA A 101 -9.00 -16.34 -12.55
C ALA A 101 -10.13 -17.37 -12.34
N ALA A 102 -11.00 -17.16 -11.35
CA ALA A 102 -12.11 -18.06 -11.02
C ALA A 102 -13.45 -17.69 -11.69
N GLY A 103 -13.55 -16.49 -12.27
CA GLY A 103 -14.71 -16.01 -13.05
C GLY A 103 -14.54 -16.25 -14.54
#